data_AF-A0A101LLN6-F1
#
_entry.id   AF-A0A101LLN6-F1
#
_cell.length_a   1.000
_cell.length_b   1.000
_cell.length_c   1.000
_cell.angle_alpha   90.00
_cell.angle_beta   90.00
_cell.angle_gamma   90.00
#
_symmetry.space_group_name_H-M   'P 1'
#
loop_
_entity.id
_entity.type
_entity.pdbx_description
1 polymer ?
#
loop_
_entity_poly.entity_id
_entity_poly.type
_entity_poly.pdbx_seq_one_letter_code
_entity_poly.pdbx_strand_id
1 'polypeptide(L)'
;MRGAVFPWRENNQFELLVDGGRFFPAMLAAIAGAQRQIDIELYLVEAGSCAERLLVALTEAAGRGVRVRCLFDGFGTLKMDARLRRELEAAGAEIRLFNPVRFLHGLHNLHRDHRKIFIVDGHEAFVGGSGATDDFWDPEQSDCNWHEVMVRIQGPLVDDWLALFERQWEAVRRRRAWKPRARRGRERPPPPPVAQEGQGRVAYADARQHRDILQALIRALVGGRERIWFATPYFLPTWRVRWALRRAARRGVDVRLLLTGRHTDNPPVRFAGQRYYRSLLRAGVRIYEYQPRFIHAKMVLVDHWVSVGSCNFDHWNLRFNLEANVEAVDRGLSQAVAASFVKDFAQSREITLDFWRSRPWWLRAREWLWGSLDRLVIGVLGRG
;
A
#
# COMPACT_ATOMS: atom_id res chain seq x y z
N MET A 1 2.96 -18.89 15.89
CA MET A 1 1.54 -18.59 16.16
C MET A 1 0.82 -18.45 14.82
N ARG A 2 -0.51 -18.59 14.75
CA ARG A 2 -1.31 -18.36 13.53
C ARG A 2 -0.96 -17.00 12.92
N GLY A 3 -1.26 -16.76 11.65
CA GLY A 3 -1.49 -15.37 11.25
C GLY A 3 -2.74 -14.92 11.99
N ALA A 4 -2.60 -14.18 13.09
CA ALA A 4 -3.76 -13.69 13.82
C ALA A 4 -4.55 -12.75 12.91
N VAL A 5 -5.88 -12.88 12.93
CA VAL A 5 -6.79 -11.87 12.39
C VAL A 5 -6.89 -10.79 13.46
N PHE A 6 -6.36 -9.59 13.19
CA PHE A 6 -6.48 -8.50 14.17
C PHE A 6 -7.95 -8.11 14.35
N PRO A 7 -8.39 -7.82 15.58
CA PRO A 7 -9.76 -7.38 15.84
C PRO A 7 -9.96 -5.92 15.40
N TRP A 8 -11.21 -5.46 15.46
CA TRP A 8 -11.47 -4.02 15.45
C TRP A 8 -11.09 -3.42 16.81
N ARG A 9 -10.49 -2.24 16.77
CA ARG A 9 -10.12 -1.41 17.91
C ARG A 9 -10.96 -0.16 17.87
N GLU A 10 -11.41 0.29 19.04
CA GLU A 10 -12.17 1.54 19.20
C GLU A 10 -11.24 2.66 19.65
N ASN A 11 -11.76 3.90 19.69
CA ASN A 11 -11.07 5.08 20.23
C ASN A 11 -9.74 5.41 19.53
N ASN A 12 -9.69 5.22 18.21
CA ASN A 12 -8.56 5.63 17.39
C ASN A 12 -8.81 7.00 16.77
N GLN A 13 -7.73 7.74 16.56
CA GLN A 13 -7.72 8.98 15.78
C GLN A 13 -6.97 8.74 14.47
N PHE A 14 -7.50 9.32 13.39
CA PHE A 14 -6.96 9.15 12.05
C PHE A 14 -6.79 10.50 11.37
N GLU A 15 -5.65 10.71 10.71
CA GLU A 15 -5.41 11.85 9.84
C GLU A 15 -4.88 11.36 8.50
N LEU A 16 -5.56 11.72 7.40
CA LEU A 16 -5.08 11.46 6.05
C LEU A 16 -4.05 12.51 5.64
N LEU A 17 -2.85 12.06 5.32
CA LEU A 17 -1.74 12.89 4.86
C LEU A 17 -1.51 12.62 3.37
N VAL A 18 -1.78 13.63 2.54
CA VAL A 18 -1.69 13.54 1.08
C VAL A 18 -0.38 14.15 0.60
N ASP A 19 0.38 13.38 -0.17
CA ASP A 19 1.69 13.71 -0.73
C ASP A 19 2.80 13.90 0.32
N GLY A 20 4.05 13.72 -0.14
CA GLY A 20 5.23 13.70 0.73
C GLY A 20 5.47 15.01 1.46
N GLY A 21 5.11 16.13 0.86
CA GLY A 21 5.15 17.44 1.51
C GLY A 21 4.26 17.56 2.75
N ARG A 22 3.31 16.63 2.97
CA ARG A 22 2.50 16.56 4.20
C ARG A 22 2.98 15.46 5.14
N PHE A 23 3.25 14.26 4.63
CA PHE A 23 3.58 13.14 5.52
C PHE A 23 5.03 13.11 6.02
N PHE A 24 6.02 13.56 5.25
CA PHE A 24 7.41 13.57 5.73
C PHE A 24 7.63 14.58 6.86
N PRO A 25 7.17 15.84 6.77
CA PRO A 25 7.29 16.77 7.90
C PRO A 25 6.62 16.23 9.18
N ALA A 26 5.47 15.58 9.06
CA ALA A 26 4.79 14.96 10.21
C ALA A 26 5.60 13.80 10.81
N MET A 27 6.14 12.91 9.98
CA MET A 27 7.00 11.81 10.45
C MET A 27 8.30 12.32 11.08
N LEU A 28 8.96 13.32 10.48
CA LEU A 28 10.18 13.92 11.02
C LEU A 28 9.94 14.60 12.36
N ALA A 29 8.80 15.30 12.52
CA ALA A 29 8.41 15.87 13.81
C ALA A 29 8.18 14.79 14.87
N ALA A 30 7.57 13.65 14.49
CA ALA A 30 7.39 12.51 15.40
C ALA A 30 8.74 11.90 15.81
N ILE A 31 9.70 11.76 14.89
CA ILE A 31 11.08 11.32 15.19
C ILE A 31 11.78 12.26 16.16
N ALA A 32 11.67 13.56 15.93
CA ALA A 32 12.28 14.58 16.78
C ALA A 32 11.70 14.52 18.20
N GLY A 33 10.40 14.27 18.34
CA GLY A 33 9.70 14.14 19.62
C GLY A 33 9.84 12.79 20.33
N ALA A 34 10.38 11.76 19.66
CA ALA A 34 10.45 10.41 20.20
C ALA A 34 11.33 10.32 21.47
N GLN A 35 10.86 9.56 22.45
CA GLN A 35 11.51 9.40 23.76
C GLN A 35 11.96 7.97 24.08
N ARG A 36 11.35 6.95 23.45
CA ARG A 36 11.55 5.54 23.81
C ARG A 36 11.99 4.69 22.64
N GLN A 37 11.21 4.68 21.56
CA GLN A 37 11.49 3.82 20.41
C GLN A 37 10.93 4.36 19.09
N ILE A 38 11.62 4.02 18.01
CA ILE A 38 11.18 4.26 16.64
C ILE A 38 11.34 2.96 15.87
N ASP A 39 10.25 2.47 15.29
CA ASP A 39 10.19 1.23 14.52
C ASP A 39 9.74 1.52 13.10
N ILE A 40 10.60 1.19 12.13
CA ILE A 40 10.39 1.51 10.71
C ILE A 40 10.47 0.25 9.89
N GLU A 41 9.48 0.06 9.03
CA GLU A 41 9.44 -0.99 8.02
C GLU A 41 9.20 -0.36 6.64
N LEU A 42 10.17 -0.51 5.73
CA LEU A 42 10.10 0.09 4.39
C LEU A 42 10.60 -0.86 3.30
N TYR A 43 9.95 -0.81 2.15
CA TYR A 43 10.42 -1.48 0.94
C TYR A 43 11.55 -0.70 0.27
N LEU A 44 11.27 0.56 -0.08
CA LEU A 44 12.11 1.37 -0.95
C LEU A 44 12.81 2.45 -0.13
N VAL A 45 14.13 2.39 -0.08
CA VAL A 45 15.01 3.42 0.48
C VAL A 45 16.15 3.60 -0.52
N GLU A 46 16.23 4.77 -1.15
CA GLU A 46 17.25 5.09 -2.14
C GLU A 46 17.98 6.36 -1.74
N ALA A 47 19.26 6.48 -2.10
CA ALA A 47 20.03 7.70 -1.88
C ALA A 47 19.34 8.92 -2.51
N GLY A 48 19.34 10.04 -1.79
CA GLY A 48 18.63 11.27 -2.16
C GLY A 48 18.30 12.10 -0.94
N SER A 49 17.86 13.34 -1.16
CA SER A 49 17.52 14.32 -0.12
C SER A 49 16.50 13.79 0.89
N CYS A 50 15.53 13.00 0.41
CA CYS A 50 14.49 12.36 1.22
C CYS A 50 15.09 11.40 2.26
N ALA A 51 15.87 10.43 1.78
CA ALA A 51 16.47 9.41 2.64
C ALA A 51 17.52 10.03 3.56
N GLU A 52 18.28 11.01 3.08
CA GLU A 52 19.25 11.73 3.91
C GLU A 52 18.57 12.37 5.13
N ARG A 53 17.50 13.15 4.92
CA ARG A 53 16.76 13.76 6.03
C ARG A 53 16.18 12.75 7.00
N LEU A 54 15.61 11.66 6.49
CA LEU A 54 15.06 10.60 7.33
C LEU A 54 16.16 9.92 8.16
N LEU A 55 17.26 9.49 7.53
CA LEU A 55 18.32 8.75 8.22
C LEU A 55 19.11 9.64 9.19
N VAL A 56 19.29 10.93 8.90
CA VAL A 56 19.88 11.90 9.84
C VAL A 56 18.99 12.06 11.06
N ALA A 57 17.68 12.27 10.90
CA ALA A 57 16.76 12.40 12.03
C ALA A 57 16.74 11.14 12.91
N LEU A 58 16.83 9.96 12.30
CA LEU A 58 16.93 8.69 13.04
C LEU A 58 18.27 8.53 13.76
N THR A 59 19.36 8.98 13.14
CA THR A 59 20.69 8.99 13.73
C THR A 59 20.73 9.90 14.96
N GLU A 60 20.13 11.08 14.87
CA GLU A 60 19.98 12.00 16.00
C GLU A 60 19.13 11.40 17.12
N ALA A 61 18.01 10.73 16.79
CA ALA A 61 17.18 10.05 17.77
C ALA A 61 17.94 8.94 18.50
N ALA A 62 18.69 8.11 17.76
CA ALA A 62 19.55 7.09 18.33
C ALA A 62 20.62 7.70 19.25
N GLY A 63 21.23 8.83 18.85
CA GLY A 63 22.18 9.59 19.67
C GLY A 63 21.59 10.14 20.97
N ARG A 64 20.28 10.40 21.02
CA ARG A 64 19.55 10.76 22.26
C ARG A 64 19.23 9.55 23.15
N GLY A 65 19.57 8.33 22.73
CA GLY A 65 19.26 7.09 23.44
C GLY A 65 17.89 6.49 23.09
N VAL A 66 17.19 7.01 22.08
CA VAL A 66 15.94 6.41 21.58
C VAL A 66 16.28 5.11 20.86
N ARG A 67 15.53 4.03 21.13
CA ARG A 67 15.74 2.76 20.43
C ARG A 67 15.26 2.85 18.98
N VAL A 68 16.16 2.80 18.01
CA VAL A 68 15.79 2.84 16.59
C VAL A 68 15.93 1.46 15.95
N ARG A 69 14.86 0.94 15.35
CA ARG A 69 14.83 -0.33 14.62
C ARG A 69 14.33 -0.14 13.20
N CYS A 70 15.16 -0.46 12.22
CA CYS A 70 14.88 -0.31 10.80
C CYS A 70 14.83 -1.68 10.12
N LEU A 71 13.65 -2.09 9.65
CA LEU A 71 13.43 -3.28 8.86
C LEU A 71 13.22 -2.89 7.40
N PHE A 72 14.18 -3.25 6.55
CA PHE A 72 14.14 -2.86 5.14
C PHE A 72 14.08 -4.06 4.20
N ASP A 73 13.46 -3.90 3.04
CA ASP A 73 13.53 -4.94 2.00
C ASP A 73 14.90 -4.95 1.31
N GLY A 74 15.52 -6.13 1.24
CA GLY A 74 16.87 -6.26 0.71
C GLY A 74 17.02 -6.02 -0.80
N PHE A 75 15.94 -5.99 -1.59
CA PHE A 75 15.97 -5.55 -2.99
C PHE A 75 15.70 -4.04 -3.07
N GLY A 76 14.67 -3.56 -2.37
CA GLY A 76 14.30 -2.14 -2.43
C GLY A 76 15.30 -1.18 -1.77
N THR A 77 16.29 -1.69 -1.03
CA THR A 77 17.39 -0.88 -0.48
C THR A 77 18.75 -1.10 -1.14
N LEU A 78 18.80 -1.67 -2.35
CA LEU A 78 20.06 -1.84 -3.07
C LEU A 78 20.73 -0.49 -3.44
N LYS A 79 19.94 0.58 -3.57
CA LYS A 79 20.43 1.94 -3.86
C LYS A 79 20.51 2.85 -2.63
N MET A 80 20.39 2.31 -1.42
CA MET A 80 20.53 3.08 -0.20
C MET A 80 21.99 3.52 -0.01
N ASP A 81 22.22 4.75 0.46
CA ASP A 81 23.57 5.25 0.71
C ASP A 81 24.25 4.43 1.83
N ALA A 82 25.36 3.78 1.48
CA ALA A 82 26.16 2.97 2.39
C ALA A 82 26.86 3.80 3.49
N ARG A 83 27.10 5.09 3.26
CA ARG A 83 27.62 6.01 4.28
C ARG A 83 26.55 6.25 5.35
N LEU A 84 25.37 6.73 4.96
CA LEU A 84 24.26 7.01 5.90
C LEU A 84 23.84 5.77 6.68
N ARG A 85 23.83 4.60 6.02
CA ARG A 85 23.59 3.34 6.73
C ARG A 85 24.61 3.07 7.84
N ARG A 86 25.91 3.27 7.56
CA ARG A 86 26.98 3.06 8.56
C ARG A 86 26.90 4.08 9.69
N GLU A 87 26.56 5.33 9.39
CA GLU A 87 26.36 6.38 10.40
C GLU A 87 25.20 6.03 11.33
N LEU A 88 24.07 5.57 10.78
CA LEU A 88 22.91 5.14 11.55
C LEU A 88 23.23 3.91 12.43
N GLU A 89 23.94 2.91 11.89
CA GLU A 89 24.41 1.75 12.67
C GLU A 89 25.41 2.17 13.77
N ALA A 90 26.31 3.09 13.49
CA ALA A 90 27.30 3.60 14.45
C ALA A 90 26.65 4.40 15.59
N ALA A 91 25.51 5.05 15.33
CA ALA A 91 24.70 5.73 16.35
C ALA A 91 23.88 4.76 17.24
N GLY A 92 23.94 3.45 16.96
CA GLY A 92 23.31 2.41 17.77
C GLY A 92 21.95 1.93 17.24
N ALA A 93 21.52 2.36 16.05
CA ALA A 93 20.31 1.84 15.45
C ALA A 93 20.47 0.38 14.97
N GLU A 94 19.44 -0.43 15.16
CA GLU A 94 19.40 -1.80 14.65
C GLU A 94 18.83 -1.81 13.22
N ILE A 95 19.58 -2.32 12.24
CA ILE A 95 19.09 -2.49 10.86
C ILE A 95 18.98 -3.98 10.52
N ARG A 96 17.83 -4.41 10.00
CA ARG A 96 17.60 -5.78 9.49
C ARG A 96 17.08 -5.72 8.06
N LEU A 97 17.54 -6.67 7.24
CA LEU A 97 17.12 -6.80 5.84
C LEU A 97 16.20 -8.01 5.65
N PHE A 98 15.00 -7.78 5.13
CA PHE A 98 14.10 -8.81 4.65
C PHE A 98 14.58 -9.36 3.31
N ASN A 99 14.64 -10.69 3.20
CA ASN A 99 14.99 -11.44 1.99
C ASN A 99 16.09 -10.81 1.09
N PRO A 100 17.33 -10.64 1.58
CA PRO A 100 18.44 -10.14 0.76
C PRO A 100 18.58 -10.92 -0.55
N VAL A 101 18.81 -10.21 -1.65
CA VAL A 101 18.90 -10.81 -2.99
C VAL A 101 20.11 -11.75 -3.06
N ARG A 102 19.87 -12.99 -3.49
CA ARG A 102 20.93 -14.00 -3.65
C ARG A 102 20.74 -14.77 -4.94
N PHE A 103 21.83 -15.03 -5.67
CA PHE A 103 21.80 -15.77 -6.93
C PHE A 103 21.11 -17.14 -6.79
N LEU A 104 21.48 -17.91 -5.75
CA LEU A 104 20.95 -19.25 -5.50
C LEU A 104 19.47 -19.29 -5.06
N HIS A 105 18.82 -18.15 -4.85
CA HIS A 105 17.43 -18.10 -4.36
C HIS A 105 16.38 -18.13 -5.48
N GLY A 106 16.75 -17.99 -6.77
CA GLY A 106 15.82 -18.10 -7.89
C GLY A 106 14.51 -17.31 -7.69
N LEU A 107 13.35 -17.97 -7.84
CA LEU A 107 12.02 -17.37 -7.63
C LEU A 107 11.74 -16.92 -6.19
N HIS A 108 12.50 -17.39 -5.19
CA HIS A 108 12.34 -16.91 -3.81
C HIS A 108 12.73 -15.43 -3.68
N ASN A 109 13.56 -14.90 -4.58
CA ASN A 109 13.85 -13.47 -4.66
C ASN A 109 12.62 -12.61 -5.01
N LEU A 110 11.50 -13.21 -5.45
CA LEU A 110 10.26 -12.47 -5.71
C LEU A 110 9.45 -12.18 -4.44
N HIS A 111 9.73 -12.86 -3.32
CA HIS A 111 9.05 -12.54 -2.06
C HIS A 111 9.64 -11.27 -1.47
N ARG A 112 8.82 -10.23 -1.33
CA ARG A 112 9.28 -8.90 -0.93
C ARG A 112 8.41 -8.35 0.19
N ASP A 113 9.03 -7.59 1.09
CA ASP A 113 8.31 -6.85 2.10
C ASP A 113 7.87 -5.51 1.53
N HIS A 114 6.58 -5.41 1.20
CA HIS A 114 6.00 -4.19 0.66
C HIS A 114 5.23 -3.39 1.70
N ARG A 115 5.37 -3.68 3.00
CA ARG A 115 4.77 -2.83 4.02
C ARG A 115 5.52 -1.50 4.17
N LYS A 116 4.80 -0.50 4.69
CA LYS A 116 5.30 0.84 5.02
C LYS A 116 4.71 1.20 6.36
N ILE A 117 5.46 0.88 7.41
CA ILE A 117 5.01 1.02 8.79
C ILE A 117 6.04 1.88 9.49
N PHE A 118 5.56 2.92 10.15
CA PHE A 118 6.36 3.82 10.96
C PHE A 118 5.68 3.93 12.31
N ILE A 119 6.34 3.58 13.41
CA ILE A 119 5.76 3.61 14.76
C ILE A 119 6.70 4.39 15.67
N VAL A 120 6.14 5.34 16.42
CA VAL A 120 6.86 6.13 17.41
C VAL A 120 6.30 5.86 18.79
N ASP A 121 7.20 5.47 19.69
CA ASP A 121 6.94 5.30 21.12
C ASP A 121 5.73 4.42 21.46
N GLY A 122 5.32 3.55 20.52
CA GLY A 122 4.18 2.65 20.68
C GLY A 122 2.81 3.35 20.82
N HIS A 123 2.68 4.64 20.51
CA HIS A 123 1.40 5.36 20.63
C HIS A 123 0.99 6.12 19.37
N GLU A 124 1.91 6.27 18.42
CA GLU A 124 1.66 6.90 17.12
C GLU A 124 2.21 6.02 16.00
N ALA A 125 1.44 5.88 14.91
CA ALA A 125 1.85 5.16 13.72
C ALA A 125 1.52 5.92 12.43
N PHE A 126 2.35 5.76 11.41
CA PHE A 126 2.10 6.22 10.04
C PHE A 126 2.15 5.01 9.10
N VAL A 127 1.08 4.83 8.31
CA VAL A 127 0.94 3.69 7.39
C VAL A 127 0.40 4.13 6.04
N GLY A 128 0.87 3.51 4.96
CA GLY A 128 0.46 3.92 3.61
C GLY A 128 1.33 3.29 2.53
N GLY A 129 1.61 4.05 1.47
CA GLY A 129 2.35 3.56 0.31
C GLY A 129 3.79 4.08 0.16
N SER A 130 4.26 4.97 1.04
CA SER A 130 5.49 5.75 0.82
C SER A 130 6.80 4.99 1.05
N GLY A 131 7.73 5.09 0.10
CA GLY A 131 9.15 4.83 0.33
C GLY A 131 9.87 6.06 0.88
N ALA A 132 11.19 5.96 1.05
CA ALA A 132 12.09 7.09 1.31
C ALA A 132 12.93 7.36 0.05
N THR A 133 12.35 8.12 -0.88
CA THR A 133 12.98 8.53 -2.14
C THR A 133 12.49 9.93 -2.54
N ASP A 134 13.29 10.63 -3.35
CA ASP A 134 12.97 11.99 -3.80
C ASP A 134 11.72 12.06 -4.69
N ASP A 135 11.33 10.92 -5.28
CA ASP A 135 10.06 10.79 -5.99
C ASP A 135 8.84 11.02 -5.08
N PHE A 136 8.91 10.56 -3.83
CA PHE A 136 7.86 10.83 -2.85
C PHE A 136 7.97 12.22 -2.26
N TRP A 137 9.19 12.70 -2.01
CA TRP A 137 9.43 14.01 -1.40
C TRP A 137 10.86 14.47 -1.59
N ASP A 138 11.03 15.60 -2.27
CA ASP A 138 12.25 16.38 -2.20
C ASP A 138 11.95 17.65 -1.38
N PRO A 139 12.62 17.86 -0.23
CA PRO A 139 12.44 19.04 0.61
C PRO A 139 12.79 20.37 -0.09
N GLU A 140 13.58 20.33 -1.16
CA GLU A 140 13.96 21.51 -1.93
C GLU A 140 12.94 21.86 -3.02
N GLN A 141 11.96 20.96 -3.26
CA GLN A 141 10.91 21.13 -4.26
C GLN A 141 9.54 21.30 -3.61
N SER A 142 8.69 22.12 -4.23
CA SER A 142 7.32 22.33 -3.76
C SER A 142 6.39 21.16 -4.11
N ASP A 143 6.65 20.48 -5.23
CA ASP A 143 5.82 19.42 -5.76
C ASP A 143 6.49 18.04 -5.62
N CYS A 144 5.70 17.01 -5.36
CA CYS A 144 6.17 15.63 -5.34
C CYS A 144 5.98 15.01 -6.73
N ASN A 145 6.90 14.12 -7.17
CA ASN A 145 6.74 13.39 -8.43
C ASN A 145 5.66 12.31 -8.34
N TRP A 146 5.48 11.72 -7.16
CA TRP A 146 4.50 10.67 -6.92
C TRP A 146 3.37 11.21 -6.05
N HIS A 147 2.14 10.90 -6.45
CA HIS A 147 0.94 11.15 -5.66
C HIS A 147 0.61 9.93 -4.80
N GLU A 148 0.74 10.08 -3.48
CA GLU A 148 0.61 9.00 -2.50
C GLU A 148 -0.08 9.50 -1.23
N VAL A 149 -0.62 8.57 -0.45
CA VAL A 149 -1.23 8.86 0.85
C VAL A 149 -0.59 8.03 1.97
N MET A 150 -0.54 8.65 3.14
CA MET A 150 -0.24 8.02 4.42
C MET A 150 -1.38 8.34 5.40
N VAL A 151 -1.62 7.48 6.37
CA VAL A 151 -2.55 7.70 7.47
C VAL A 151 -1.74 7.75 8.75
N ARG A 152 -1.84 8.88 9.47
CA ARG A 152 -1.38 9.00 10.85
C ARG A 152 -2.45 8.44 11.78
N ILE A 153 -2.03 7.62 12.73
CA ILE A 153 -2.89 6.85 13.61
C ILE A 153 -2.42 7.06 15.05
N GLN A 154 -3.36 7.37 15.95
CA GLN A 154 -3.15 7.36 17.39
C GLN A 154 -4.25 6.54 18.05
N GLY A 155 -3.92 5.84 19.14
CA GLY A 155 -4.87 5.01 19.89
C GLY A 155 -4.56 3.51 19.87
N PRO A 156 -5.46 2.65 20.38
CA PRO A 156 -5.19 1.23 20.61
C PRO A 156 -4.81 0.42 19.37
N LEU A 157 -5.10 0.91 18.16
CA LEU A 157 -4.69 0.26 16.91
C LEU A 157 -3.16 0.24 16.73
N VAL A 158 -2.42 1.15 17.37
CA VAL A 158 -0.96 1.19 17.28
C VAL A 158 -0.31 -0.08 17.86
N ASP A 159 -0.91 -0.69 18.88
CA ASP A 159 -0.45 -1.97 19.45
C ASP A 159 -0.50 -3.11 18.43
N ASP A 160 -1.54 -3.15 17.60
CA ASP A 160 -1.69 -4.16 16.55
C ASP A 160 -0.66 -3.97 15.43
N TRP A 161 -0.35 -2.72 15.08
CA TRP A 161 0.73 -2.38 14.15
C TRP A 161 2.10 -2.79 14.71
N LEU A 162 2.37 -2.50 15.98
CA LEU A 162 3.60 -2.90 16.66
C LEU A 162 3.72 -4.42 16.71
N ALA A 163 2.65 -5.15 17.01
CA ALA A 163 2.63 -6.61 16.98
C ALA A 163 2.93 -7.18 15.59
N LEU A 164 2.44 -6.54 14.52
CA LEU A 164 2.74 -6.92 13.14
C LEU A 164 4.21 -6.68 12.79
N PHE A 165 4.78 -5.55 13.21
CA PHE A 165 6.20 -5.22 13.04
C PHE A 165 7.10 -6.21 13.80
N GLU A 166 6.88 -6.39 15.10
CA GLU A 166 7.68 -7.28 15.96
C GLU A 166 7.75 -8.70 15.42
N ARG A 167 6.62 -9.17 14.88
CA ARG A 167 6.56 -10.48 14.27
C ARG A 167 7.51 -10.60 13.09
N GLN A 168 7.57 -9.60 12.21
CA GLN A 168 8.49 -9.64 11.08
C GLN A 168 9.94 -9.42 11.51
N TRP A 169 10.15 -8.49 12.43
CA TRP A 169 11.45 -8.19 13.05
C TRP A 169 12.12 -9.47 13.56
N GLU A 170 11.39 -10.29 14.31
CA GLU A 170 11.89 -11.57 14.84
C GLU A 170 11.98 -12.68 13.78
N ALA A 171 11.10 -12.69 12.78
CA ALA A 171 11.13 -13.69 11.70
C ALA A 171 12.42 -13.60 10.86
N VAL A 172 12.85 -12.37 10.52
CA VAL A 172 14.08 -12.14 9.75
C VAL A 172 15.32 -12.67 10.47
N ARG A 173 15.39 -12.50 11.80
CA ARG A 173 16.52 -12.99 12.62
C ARG A 173 16.72 -14.50 12.51
N ARG A 174 15.63 -15.25 12.36
CA ARG A 174 15.63 -16.71 12.29
C ARG A 174 16.00 -17.25 10.90
N ARG A 175 16.32 -16.39 9.91
CA ARG A 175 16.55 -16.73 8.48
C ARG A 175 15.46 -17.65 7.89
N ARG A 176 14.26 -17.60 8.45
CA ARG A 176 13.12 -18.41 8.00
C ARG A 176 12.12 -17.43 7.40
N ALA A 177 11.86 -17.55 6.10
CA ALA A 177 10.60 -17.07 5.56
C ALA A 177 9.49 -17.66 6.43
N TRP A 178 8.63 -16.81 7.00
CA TRP A 178 7.59 -17.28 7.89
C TRP A 178 6.72 -18.31 7.16
N LYS A 179 6.46 -19.43 7.84
CA LYS A 179 5.51 -20.46 7.42
C LYS A 179 4.63 -20.75 8.63
N PRO A 180 3.37 -20.27 8.67
CA PRO A 180 2.45 -20.68 9.71
C PRO A 180 2.27 -22.18 9.56
N ARG A 181 2.37 -22.91 10.67
CA ARG A 181 1.86 -24.28 10.69
C ARG A 181 0.37 -24.21 10.34
N ALA A 182 0.02 -24.68 9.14
CA ALA A 182 -1.36 -24.73 8.67
C ALA A 182 -2.17 -25.63 9.62
N ARG A 183 -2.91 -25.04 10.54
CA ARG A 183 -4.00 -25.73 11.24
C ARG A 183 -5.28 -25.53 10.42
N ARG A 184 -6.08 -26.60 10.31
CA ARG A 184 -7.34 -26.61 9.56
C ARG A 184 -8.35 -25.64 10.21
N GLY A 185 -8.84 -24.67 9.43
CA GLY A 185 -9.83 -23.66 9.83
C GLY A 185 -9.48 -22.27 9.28
N ARG A 186 -10.33 -21.71 8.41
CA ARG A 186 -10.15 -20.34 7.86
C ARG A 186 -10.85 -19.34 8.79
N GLU A 187 -10.12 -18.71 9.70
CA GLU A 187 -10.62 -17.51 10.40
C GLU A 187 -10.91 -16.44 9.34
N ARG A 188 -12.16 -15.99 9.28
CA ARG A 188 -12.58 -14.90 8.38
C ARG A 188 -12.40 -13.58 9.12
N PRO A 189 -12.04 -12.49 8.43
CA PRO A 189 -12.04 -11.18 9.06
C PRO A 189 -13.40 -10.87 9.69
N PRO A 190 -13.47 -10.19 10.85
CA PRO A 190 -14.72 -9.72 11.41
C PRO A 190 -15.40 -8.71 10.47
N PRO A 191 -16.74 -8.65 10.41
CA PRO A 191 -17.42 -7.59 9.65
C PRO A 191 -17.04 -6.22 10.21
N PRO A 192 -17.04 -5.16 9.38
CA PRO A 192 -16.94 -3.79 9.90
C PRO A 192 -18.05 -3.55 10.94
N PRO A 193 -17.73 -2.84 12.04
CA PRO A 193 -18.71 -2.47 13.04
C PRO A 193 -19.77 -1.53 12.46
N VAL A 194 -20.92 -1.47 13.12
CA VAL A 194 -21.98 -0.48 12.79
C VAL A 194 -21.60 0.92 13.28
N ALA A 195 -20.80 0.99 14.37
CA ALA A 195 -20.28 2.24 14.91
C ALA A 195 -19.40 2.96 13.86
N GLN A 196 -19.54 4.29 13.80
CA GLN A 196 -18.97 5.11 12.72
C GLN A 196 -17.77 5.99 13.13
N GLU A 197 -17.28 5.87 14.36
CA GLU A 197 -16.23 6.76 14.86
C GLU A 197 -15.10 5.97 15.54
N GLY A 198 -13.87 6.29 15.17
CA GLY A 198 -12.64 5.77 15.78
C GLY A 198 -12.43 4.26 15.68
N GLN A 199 -13.17 3.55 14.82
CA GLN A 199 -13.03 2.10 14.63
C GLN A 199 -11.92 1.82 13.63
N GLY A 200 -10.92 1.03 14.03
CA GLY A 200 -9.75 0.73 13.22
C GLY A 200 -9.33 -0.73 13.31
N ARG A 201 -8.69 -1.25 12.26
CA ARG A 201 -8.19 -2.62 12.21
C ARG A 201 -6.98 -2.74 11.29
N VAL A 202 -6.02 -3.58 11.67
CA VAL A 202 -4.90 -3.97 10.81
C VAL A 202 -5.32 -5.14 9.92
N ALA A 203 -5.35 -4.93 8.61
CA ALA A 203 -5.51 -6.01 7.63
C ALA A 203 -4.18 -6.24 6.92
N TYR A 204 -3.69 -7.48 6.89
CA TYR A 204 -2.42 -7.78 6.23
C TYR A 204 -2.52 -8.98 5.28
N ALA A 205 -1.66 -8.96 4.25
CA ALA A 205 -1.40 -10.11 3.40
C ALA A 205 0.01 -10.62 3.66
N ASP A 206 0.14 -11.95 3.69
CA ASP A 206 1.41 -12.65 3.88
C ASP A 206 1.59 -13.61 2.72
N ALA A 207 1.81 -13.04 1.53
CA ALA A 207 1.86 -13.75 0.26
C ALA A 207 0.68 -14.74 0.09
N ARG A 208 0.96 -16.04 -0.14
CA ARG A 208 -0.09 -17.06 -0.29
C ARG A 208 -0.76 -17.47 1.03
N GLN A 209 -0.22 -17.09 2.18
CA GLN A 209 -0.54 -17.66 3.49
C GLN A 209 -1.62 -16.90 4.24
N HIS A 210 -1.73 -15.58 4.03
CA HIS A 210 -2.75 -14.73 4.65
C HIS A 210 -3.34 -13.77 3.62
N ARG A 211 -4.68 -13.71 3.51
CA ARG A 211 -5.39 -12.97 2.45
C ARG A 211 -6.51 -12.10 3.03
N ASP A 212 -6.21 -11.44 4.14
CA ASP A 212 -7.18 -10.67 4.90
C ASP A 212 -7.66 -9.45 4.12
N ILE A 213 -6.71 -8.66 3.60
CA ILE A 213 -6.96 -7.48 2.75
C ILE A 213 -7.91 -7.81 1.60
N LEU A 214 -7.67 -8.91 0.87
CA LEU A 214 -8.55 -9.32 -0.24
C LEU A 214 -9.94 -9.74 0.24
N GLN A 215 -10.04 -10.42 1.39
CA GLN A 215 -11.32 -10.86 1.94
C GLN A 215 -12.16 -9.68 2.43
N ALA A 216 -11.53 -8.74 3.14
CA ALA A 216 -12.12 -7.47 3.55
C ALA A 216 -12.60 -6.66 2.35
N LEU A 217 -11.74 -6.46 1.34
CA LEU A 217 -12.10 -5.75 0.12
C LEU A 217 -13.31 -6.38 -0.58
N ILE A 218 -13.29 -7.69 -0.83
CA ILE A 218 -14.42 -8.37 -1.50
C ILE A 218 -15.71 -8.21 -0.71
N ARG A 219 -15.65 -8.29 0.63
CA ARG A 219 -16.82 -8.09 1.48
C ARG A 219 -17.36 -6.67 1.34
N ALA A 220 -16.50 -5.66 1.44
CA ALA A 220 -16.89 -4.26 1.28
C ALA A 220 -17.53 -4.03 -0.10
N LEU A 221 -16.88 -4.44 -1.19
CA LEU A 221 -17.40 -4.28 -2.56
C LEU A 221 -18.76 -4.97 -2.79
N VAL A 222 -18.99 -6.12 -2.14
CA VAL A 222 -20.28 -6.83 -2.24
C VAL A 222 -21.35 -6.14 -1.40
N GLY A 223 -21.00 -5.66 -0.20
CA GLY A 223 -21.91 -5.04 0.76
C GLY A 223 -22.24 -3.57 0.50
N GLY A 224 -21.39 -2.85 -0.25
CA GLY A 224 -21.52 -1.42 -0.52
C GLY A 224 -22.84 -1.05 -1.22
N ARG A 225 -23.43 0.06 -0.79
CA ARG A 225 -24.78 0.50 -1.17
C ARG A 225 -24.82 1.84 -1.89
N GLU A 226 -23.95 2.79 -1.55
CA GLU A 226 -24.01 4.16 -2.07
C GLU A 226 -22.86 4.42 -3.04
N ARG A 227 -21.62 4.22 -2.58
CA ARG A 227 -20.41 4.54 -3.35
C ARG A 227 -19.30 3.53 -3.15
N ILE A 228 -18.54 3.29 -4.21
CA ILE A 228 -17.30 2.50 -4.21
C ILE A 228 -16.27 3.28 -5.03
N TRP A 229 -15.32 3.91 -4.35
CA TRP A 229 -14.20 4.60 -4.99
C TRP A 229 -12.90 3.88 -4.69
N PHE A 230 -12.08 3.67 -5.71
CA PHE A 230 -10.93 2.77 -5.64
C PHE A 230 -9.75 3.37 -6.40
N ALA A 231 -8.66 3.65 -5.69
CA ALA A 231 -7.37 4.03 -6.26
C ALA A 231 -6.36 2.87 -6.21
N THR A 232 -5.63 2.65 -7.31
CA THR A 232 -4.45 1.77 -7.33
C THR A 232 -3.51 2.13 -8.49
N PRO A 233 -2.18 2.11 -8.27
CA PRO A 233 -1.22 2.34 -9.35
C PRO A 233 -1.26 1.26 -10.44
N TYR A 234 -1.62 0.03 -10.05
CA TYR A 234 -1.48 -1.15 -10.90
C TYR A 234 -2.78 -1.96 -10.92
N PHE A 235 -3.66 -1.62 -11.87
CA PHE A 235 -4.98 -2.22 -11.95
C PHE A 235 -4.95 -3.63 -12.59
N LEU A 236 -4.48 -4.62 -11.84
CA LEU A 236 -4.54 -6.04 -12.20
C LEU A 236 -5.38 -6.84 -11.19
N PRO A 237 -6.67 -6.48 -11.00
CA PRO A 237 -7.51 -7.06 -9.96
C PRO A 237 -7.83 -8.53 -10.24
N THR A 238 -8.04 -9.31 -9.18
CA THR A 238 -8.54 -10.70 -9.29
C THR A 238 -9.92 -10.77 -9.94
N TRP A 239 -10.31 -11.95 -10.46
CA TRP A 239 -11.66 -12.16 -11.01
C TRP A 239 -12.77 -11.76 -10.03
N ARG A 240 -12.61 -12.09 -8.74
CA ARG A 240 -13.61 -11.80 -7.70
C ARG A 240 -13.81 -10.30 -7.49
N VAL A 241 -12.72 -9.53 -7.50
CA VAL A 241 -12.77 -8.06 -7.40
C VAL A 241 -13.46 -7.47 -8.64
N ARG A 242 -13.08 -7.90 -9.85
CA ARG A 242 -13.74 -7.43 -11.09
C ARG A 242 -15.23 -7.76 -11.10
N TRP A 243 -15.60 -8.97 -10.68
CA TRP A 243 -17.00 -9.38 -10.59
C TRP A 243 -17.77 -8.53 -9.57
N ALA A 244 -17.20 -8.27 -8.39
CA ALA A 244 -17.83 -7.45 -7.36
C ALA A 244 -18.07 -6.01 -7.83
N LEU A 245 -17.07 -5.37 -8.44
CA LEU A 245 -17.18 -4.03 -9.02
C LEU A 245 -18.29 -3.95 -10.07
N ARG A 246 -18.29 -4.90 -11.03
CA ARG A 246 -19.32 -4.97 -12.08
C ARG A 246 -20.72 -5.25 -11.52
N ARG A 247 -20.82 -6.04 -10.45
CA ARG A 247 -22.10 -6.33 -9.80
C ARG A 247 -22.60 -5.11 -9.04
N ALA A 248 -21.75 -4.38 -8.34
CA ALA A 248 -22.11 -3.15 -7.63
C ALA A 248 -22.61 -2.06 -8.59
N ALA A 249 -21.89 -1.82 -9.68
CA ALA A 249 -22.31 -0.85 -10.69
C ALA A 249 -23.69 -1.20 -11.31
N ARG A 250 -23.94 -2.49 -11.60
CA ARG A 250 -25.27 -2.95 -12.06
C ARG A 250 -26.38 -2.81 -11.04
N ARG A 251 -26.08 -2.70 -9.74
CA ARG A 251 -27.06 -2.40 -8.69
C ARG A 251 -27.36 -0.90 -8.59
N GLY A 252 -26.69 -0.04 -9.36
CA GLY A 252 -26.84 1.41 -9.29
C GLY A 252 -25.90 2.11 -8.28
N VAL A 253 -24.95 1.38 -7.69
CA VAL A 253 -23.91 1.97 -6.81
C VAL A 253 -22.97 2.86 -7.64
N ASP A 254 -22.57 4.02 -7.13
CA ASP A 254 -21.57 4.88 -7.78
C ASP A 254 -20.17 4.27 -7.68
N VAL A 255 -19.75 3.54 -8.73
CA VAL A 255 -18.45 2.88 -8.77
C VAL A 255 -17.47 3.68 -9.62
N ARG A 256 -16.42 4.21 -8.99
CA ARG A 256 -15.36 5.00 -9.65
C ARG A 256 -13.98 4.41 -9.38
N LEU A 257 -13.19 4.24 -10.44
CA LEU A 257 -11.80 3.82 -10.36
C LEU A 257 -10.90 5.01 -10.68
N LEU A 258 -9.92 5.28 -9.81
CA LEU A 258 -8.84 6.24 -10.03
C LEU A 258 -7.56 5.45 -10.33
N LEU A 259 -7.12 5.50 -11.58
CA LEU A 259 -6.05 4.65 -12.11
C LEU A 259 -4.92 5.49 -12.69
N THR A 260 -3.78 4.84 -12.90
CA THR A 260 -2.60 5.48 -13.48
C THR A 260 -2.79 5.90 -14.92
N GLY A 261 -2.55 7.20 -15.19
CA GLY A 261 -2.48 7.77 -16.53
C GLY A 261 -1.14 7.50 -17.23
N ARG A 262 -0.68 8.43 -18.07
CA ARG A 262 0.53 8.23 -18.88
C ARG A 262 1.82 8.29 -18.06
N HIS A 263 1.78 9.00 -16.93
CA HIS A 263 2.88 9.09 -15.97
C HIS A 263 2.87 7.82 -15.11
N THR A 264 3.82 6.91 -15.37
CA THR A 264 3.95 5.65 -14.64
C THR A 264 5.38 5.14 -14.72
N ASP A 265 5.82 4.53 -13.63
CA ASP A 265 7.08 3.78 -13.55
C ASP A 265 7.01 2.42 -14.26
N ASN A 266 5.79 1.89 -14.52
CA ASN A 266 5.58 0.60 -15.15
C ASN A 266 4.54 0.65 -16.30
N PRO A 267 4.94 1.14 -17.49
CA PRO A 267 4.04 1.23 -18.65
C PRO A 267 3.40 -0.11 -19.06
N PRO A 268 4.11 -1.26 -19.07
CA PRO A 268 3.51 -2.55 -19.38
C PRO A 268 2.33 -2.92 -18.47
N VAL A 269 2.44 -2.68 -17.17
CA VAL A 269 1.37 -3.00 -16.19
C VAL A 269 0.12 -2.15 -16.44
N ARG A 270 0.29 -0.88 -16.82
CA ARG A 270 -0.83 -0.02 -17.24
C ARG A 270 -1.60 -0.61 -18.41
N PHE A 271 -0.91 -1.02 -19.48
CA PHE A 271 -1.54 -1.64 -20.65
C PHE A 271 -2.19 -2.98 -20.30
N ALA A 272 -1.56 -3.75 -19.41
CA ALA A 272 -2.12 -4.99 -18.91
C ALA A 272 -3.45 -4.76 -18.18
N GLY A 273 -3.57 -3.75 -17.32
CA GLY A 273 -4.81 -3.43 -16.61
C GLY A 273 -5.93 -2.90 -17.51
N GLN A 274 -5.56 -2.13 -18.52
CA GLN A 274 -6.46 -1.56 -19.53
C GLN A 274 -7.32 -2.61 -20.26
N ARG A 275 -6.86 -3.86 -20.36
CA ARG A 275 -7.66 -4.98 -20.93
C ARG A 275 -9.04 -5.15 -20.27
N TYR A 276 -9.18 -4.76 -19.01
CA TYR A 276 -10.42 -4.94 -18.24
C TYR A 276 -11.43 -3.80 -18.44
N TYR A 277 -10.99 -2.63 -18.94
CA TYR A 277 -11.80 -1.40 -19.01
C TYR A 277 -13.11 -1.61 -19.75
N ARG A 278 -13.08 -2.22 -20.95
CA ARG A 278 -14.29 -2.45 -21.76
C ARG A 278 -15.42 -3.13 -20.98
N SER A 279 -15.08 -4.12 -20.16
CA SER A 279 -16.07 -4.91 -19.40
C SER A 279 -16.61 -4.17 -18.17
N LEU A 280 -15.80 -3.26 -17.60
CA LEU A 280 -16.13 -2.43 -16.46
C LEU A 280 -17.01 -1.25 -16.90
N LEU A 281 -16.59 -0.53 -17.95
CA LEU A 281 -17.34 0.56 -18.56
C LEU A 281 -18.75 0.12 -19.00
N ARG A 282 -18.86 -1.05 -19.66
CA ARG A 282 -20.15 -1.65 -20.02
C ARG A 282 -21.04 -1.99 -18.83
N ALA A 283 -20.48 -2.16 -17.63
CA ALA A 283 -21.23 -2.46 -16.43
C ALA A 283 -21.64 -1.19 -15.66
N GLY A 284 -21.25 0.00 -16.11
CA GLY A 284 -21.51 1.28 -15.44
C GLY A 284 -20.40 1.76 -14.51
N VAL A 285 -19.25 1.08 -14.47
CA VAL A 285 -18.09 1.55 -13.69
C VAL A 285 -17.46 2.74 -14.41
N ARG A 286 -17.24 3.85 -13.70
CA ARG A 286 -16.51 5.03 -14.20
C ARG A 286 -15.02 4.86 -13.96
N ILE A 287 -14.21 5.22 -14.93
CA ILE A 287 -12.75 5.06 -14.87
C ILE A 287 -12.10 6.41 -15.13
N TYR A 288 -11.23 6.82 -14.23
CA TYR A 288 -10.47 8.06 -14.27
C TYR A 288 -8.99 7.73 -14.34
N GLU A 289 -8.29 8.26 -15.34
CA GLU A 289 -6.82 8.19 -15.39
C GLU A 289 -6.24 9.50 -14.86
N TYR A 290 -5.49 9.45 -13.77
CA TYR A 290 -4.86 10.63 -13.16
C TYR A 290 -3.80 11.22 -14.11
N GLN A 291 -3.85 12.54 -14.34
CA GLN A 291 -3.04 13.22 -15.34
C GLN A 291 -1.80 13.94 -14.81
N PRO A 292 -1.80 14.61 -13.65
CA PRO A 292 -0.69 15.49 -13.27
C PRO A 292 0.67 14.81 -13.13
N ARG A 293 0.68 13.61 -12.54
CA ARG A 293 1.91 12.87 -12.19
C ARG A 293 1.60 11.39 -11.94
N PHE A 294 2.59 10.60 -11.51
CA PHE A 294 2.34 9.19 -11.20
C PHE A 294 1.49 9.06 -9.93
N ILE A 295 0.34 8.39 -10.01
CA ILE A 295 -0.46 8.05 -8.83
C ILE A 295 -0.03 6.70 -8.27
N HIS A 296 0.54 6.72 -7.08
CA HIS A 296 0.94 5.54 -6.33
C HIS A 296 -0.09 5.18 -5.24
N ALA A 297 -1.05 6.04 -4.93
CA ALA A 297 -2.08 5.81 -3.90
C ALA A 297 -2.81 4.45 -3.98
N LYS A 298 -2.87 3.74 -2.84
CA LYS A 298 -3.71 2.54 -2.65
C LYS A 298 -4.75 2.81 -1.57
N MET A 299 -5.90 3.31 -2.01
CA MET A 299 -7.00 3.62 -1.12
C MET A 299 -8.33 3.17 -1.70
N VAL A 300 -9.21 2.70 -0.84
CA VAL A 300 -10.57 2.28 -1.18
C VAL A 300 -11.53 2.92 -0.20
N LEU A 301 -12.60 3.50 -0.72
CA LEU A 301 -13.72 4.02 0.04
C LEU A 301 -14.98 3.27 -0.40
N VAL A 302 -15.63 2.61 0.55
CA VAL A 302 -16.95 1.98 0.35
C VAL A 302 -17.90 2.53 1.41
N ASP A 303 -18.82 3.39 0.99
CA ASP A 303 -19.74 4.10 1.88
C ASP A 303 -18.97 4.86 3.00
N HIS A 304 -18.86 4.28 4.19
CA HIS A 304 -18.10 4.78 5.35
C HIS A 304 -16.84 3.97 5.69
N TRP A 305 -16.66 2.80 5.07
CA TRP A 305 -15.48 1.97 5.27
C TRP A 305 -14.35 2.45 4.37
N VAL A 306 -13.18 2.61 4.97
CA VAL A 306 -11.94 3.02 4.31
C VAL A 306 -10.92 1.90 4.43
N SER A 307 -10.16 1.67 3.36
CA SER A 307 -8.91 0.91 3.42
C SER A 307 -7.80 1.69 2.75
N VAL A 308 -6.72 1.94 3.49
CA VAL A 308 -5.51 2.63 3.00
C VAL A 308 -4.28 1.84 3.43
N GLY A 309 -3.28 1.73 2.58
CA GLY A 309 -2.04 1.06 2.95
C GLY A 309 -1.15 0.79 1.77
N SER A 310 -0.41 -0.31 1.86
CA SER A 310 0.60 -0.66 0.87
C SER A 310 0.07 -1.57 -0.25
N CYS A 311 -1.07 -2.25 -0.04
CA CYS A 311 -1.55 -3.26 -0.97
C CYS A 311 -2.13 -2.66 -2.26
N ASN A 312 -1.54 -3.00 -3.41
CA ASN A 312 -2.03 -2.61 -4.74
C ASN A 312 -3.35 -3.28 -5.16
N PHE A 313 -3.81 -4.28 -4.40
CA PHE A 313 -4.97 -5.12 -4.69
C PHE A 313 -4.90 -5.92 -6.02
N ASP A 314 -3.68 -6.09 -6.56
CA ASP A 314 -3.43 -6.89 -7.75
C ASP A 314 -3.14 -8.38 -7.43
N HIS A 315 -3.24 -9.24 -8.45
CA HIS A 315 -3.02 -10.69 -8.28
C HIS A 315 -1.56 -11.08 -8.01
N TRP A 316 -0.59 -10.23 -8.33
CA TRP A 316 0.85 -10.51 -8.22
C TRP A 316 1.32 -10.28 -6.79
N ASN A 317 0.93 -9.12 -6.26
CA ASN A 317 1.19 -8.68 -4.92
C ASN A 317 0.65 -9.70 -3.89
N LEU A 318 -0.61 -10.13 -4.06
CA LEU A 318 -1.23 -11.16 -3.20
C LEU A 318 -0.62 -12.57 -3.31
N ARG A 319 0.36 -12.79 -4.21
CA ARG A 319 1.03 -14.09 -4.38
C ARG A 319 2.40 -14.13 -3.71
N PHE A 320 3.12 -13.00 -3.68
CA PHE A 320 4.53 -12.98 -3.29
C PHE A 320 4.86 -12.01 -2.15
N ASN A 321 4.05 -10.97 -1.94
CA ASN A 321 4.46 -9.85 -1.10
C ASN A 321 3.79 -9.86 0.27
N LEU A 322 4.49 -9.27 1.24
CA LEU A 322 3.93 -8.87 2.51
C LEU A 322 3.31 -7.47 2.34
N GLU A 323 2.07 -7.31 2.77
CA GLU A 323 1.33 -6.06 2.64
C GLU A 323 0.51 -5.80 3.88
N ALA A 324 0.21 -4.53 4.17
CA ALA A 324 -0.67 -4.16 5.25
C ALA A 324 -1.45 -2.88 4.94
N ASN A 325 -2.70 -2.88 5.35
CA ASN A 325 -3.61 -1.75 5.26
C ASN A 325 -4.24 -1.49 6.62
N VAL A 326 -4.50 -0.22 6.90
CA VAL A 326 -5.52 0.15 7.88
C VAL A 326 -6.89 -0.01 7.23
N GLU A 327 -7.78 -0.73 7.91
CA GLU A 327 -9.22 -0.62 7.71
C GLU A 327 -9.78 0.30 8.78
N ALA A 328 -10.67 1.21 8.38
CA ALA A 328 -11.28 2.15 9.31
C ALA A 328 -12.76 2.35 8.99
N VAL A 329 -13.56 2.52 10.05
CA VAL A 329 -14.90 3.10 9.97
C VAL A 329 -14.86 4.34 10.85
N ASP A 330 -14.57 5.47 10.22
CA ASP A 330 -14.40 6.76 10.88
C ASP A 330 -14.91 7.88 9.97
N ARG A 331 -15.75 8.76 10.51
CA ARG A 331 -16.35 9.86 9.75
C ARG A 331 -15.31 10.84 9.23
N GLY A 332 -14.34 11.24 10.07
CA GLY A 332 -13.30 12.20 9.69
C GLY A 332 -12.43 11.66 8.56
N LEU A 333 -11.93 10.43 8.72
CA LEU A 333 -11.09 9.78 7.72
C LEU A 333 -11.86 9.51 6.42
N SER A 334 -13.09 8.99 6.48
CA SER A 334 -13.89 8.73 5.29
C SER A 334 -14.23 10.00 4.50
N GLN A 335 -14.47 11.12 5.18
CA GLN A 335 -14.66 12.42 4.54
C GLN A 335 -13.35 12.95 3.92
N ALA A 336 -12.22 12.84 4.61
CA ALA A 336 -10.92 13.24 4.08
C ALA A 336 -10.53 12.42 2.82
N VAL A 337 -10.74 11.11 2.85
CA VAL A 337 -10.52 10.22 1.70
C VAL A 337 -11.46 10.59 0.55
N ALA A 338 -12.75 10.85 0.83
CA ALA A 338 -13.69 11.29 -0.19
C ALA A 338 -13.26 12.63 -0.83
N ALA A 339 -12.80 13.58 -0.03
CA ALA A 339 -12.32 14.87 -0.51
C ALA A 339 -11.07 14.72 -1.40
N SER A 340 -10.13 13.85 -1.02
CA SER A 340 -8.97 13.50 -1.86
C SER A 340 -9.43 12.97 -3.21
N PHE A 341 -10.30 11.95 -3.22
CA PHE A 341 -10.82 11.38 -4.47
C PHE A 341 -11.50 12.42 -5.36
N VAL A 342 -12.32 13.31 -4.80
CA VAL A 342 -13.00 14.37 -5.59
C VAL A 342 -11.99 15.30 -6.25
N LYS A 343 -10.95 15.71 -5.54
CA LYS A 343 -9.85 16.51 -6.09
C LYS A 343 -9.12 15.76 -7.21
N ASP A 344 -8.81 14.49 -6.98
CA ASP A 344 -8.06 13.67 -7.94
C ASP A 344 -8.90 13.39 -9.20
N PHE A 345 -10.21 13.16 -9.06
CA PHE A 345 -11.13 13.02 -10.20
C PHE A 345 -11.19 14.29 -11.05
N ALA A 346 -11.18 15.47 -10.42
CA ALA A 346 -11.18 16.74 -11.15
C ALA A 346 -9.89 16.97 -11.97
N GLN A 347 -8.78 16.37 -11.54
CA GLN A 347 -7.50 16.39 -12.25
C GLN A 347 -7.30 15.18 -13.17
N SER A 348 -8.31 14.32 -13.30
CA SER A 348 -8.23 13.09 -14.06
C SER A 348 -8.96 13.18 -15.38
N ARG A 349 -8.52 12.37 -16.34
CA ARG A 349 -9.25 12.14 -17.58
C ARG A 349 -10.25 11.00 -17.37
N GLU A 350 -11.54 11.29 -17.52
CA GLU A 350 -12.55 10.23 -17.56
C GLU A 350 -12.44 9.43 -18.87
N ILE A 351 -12.36 8.11 -18.74
CA ILE A 351 -12.32 7.17 -19.87
C ILE A 351 -13.74 6.71 -20.16
N THR A 352 -14.33 7.22 -21.24
CA THR A 352 -15.67 6.82 -21.67
C THR A 352 -15.65 5.56 -22.52
N LEU A 353 -16.78 4.86 -22.60
CA LEU A 353 -16.91 3.67 -23.45
C LEU A 353 -16.72 4.00 -24.94
N ASP A 354 -17.18 5.16 -25.39
CA ASP A 354 -17.05 5.59 -26.78
C ASP A 354 -15.62 5.95 -27.12
N PHE A 355 -14.94 6.70 -26.24
CA PHE A 355 -13.50 6.92 -26.35
C PHE A 355 -12.74 5.58 -26.37
N TRP A 356 -13.11 4.63 -25.51
CA TRP A 356 -12.48 3.31 -25.47
C TRP A 356 -12.68 2.51 -26.76
N ARG A 357 -13.77 2.73 -27.49
CA ARG A 357 -14.08 2.06 -28.77
C ARG A 357 -13.45 2.76 -29.98
N SER A 358 -13.17 4.06 -29.92
CA SER A 358 -12.59 4.82 -31.03
C SER A 358 -11.06 4.79 -31.09
N ARG A 359 -10.39 4.17 -30.11
CA ARG A 359 -8.92 4.10 -30.07
C ARG A 359 -8.31 3.47 -31.34
N PRO A 360 -7.22 4.07 -31.88
CA PRO A 360 -6.49 3.56 -33.04
C PRO A 360 -6.07 2.09 -32.91
N TRP A 361 -5.97 1.41 -34.05
CA TRP A 361 -5.62 -0.01 -34.10
C TRP A 361 -4.22 -0.30 -33.52
N TRP A 362 -3.26 0.61 -33.67
CA TRP A 362 -1.89 0.45 -33.15
C TRP A 362 -1.83 0.47 -31.62
N LEU A 363 -2.69 1.25 -30.94
CA LEU A 363 -2.84 1.22 -29.48
C LEU A 363 -3.37 -0.14 -29.01
N ARG A 364 -4.33 -0.70 -29.74
CA ARG A 364 -4.88 -2.03 -29.45
C ARG A 364 -3.84 -3.14 -29.64
N ALA A 365 -3.00 -3.04 -30.67
CA ALA A 365 -1.91 -3.98 -30.91
C ALA A 365 -0.88 -3.96 -29.77
N ARG A 366 -0.50 -2.77 -29.28
CA ARG A 366 0.39 -2.62 -28.12
C ARG A 366 -0.21 -3.23 -26.85
N GLU A 367 -1.49 -2.99 -26.57
CA GLU A 367 -2.20 -3.59 -25.45
C GLU A 367 -2.24 -5.12 -25.54
N TRP A 368 -2.49 -5.66 -26.74
CA TRP A 368 -2.50 -7.10 -26.96
C TRP A 368 -1.11 -7.73 -26.76
N LEU A 369 -0.05 -7.09 -27.25
CA LEU A 369 1.33 -7.55 -27.08
C LEU A 369 1.70 -7.60 -25.59
N TRP A 370 1.57 -6.47 -24.89
CA TRP A 370 1.92 -6.38 -23.45
C TRP A 370 1.01 -7.25 -22.59
N GLY A 371 -0.29 -7.35 -22.91
CA GLY A 371 -1.23 -8.21 -22.21
C GLY A 371 -1.00 -9.71 -22.46
N SER A 372 -0.37 -10.08 -23.57
CA SER A 372 0.02 -11.47 -23.86
C SER A 372 1.34 -11.83 -23.20
N LEU A 373 2.29 -10.89 -23.14
CA LEU A 373 3.53 -11.02 -22.35
C LEU A 373 3.22 -11.19 -20.86
N ASP A 374 2.35 -10.35 -20.28
CA ASP A 374 1.90 -10.52 -18.89
C ASP A 374 1.25 -11.90 -18.68
N ARG A 375 0.40 -12.38 -19.59
CA ARG A 375 -0.17 -13.74 -19.49
C ARG A 375 0.86 -14.86 -19.58
N LEU A 376 1.89 -14.71 -20.41
CA LEU A 376 3.01 -15.64 -20.50
C LEU A 376 3.79 -15.68 -19.18
N VAL A 377 4.11 -14.51 -18.63
CA VAL A 377 4.77 -14.37 -17.33
C VAL A 377 3.89 -14.97 -16.21
N ILE A 378 2.57 -14.72 -16.22
CA ILE A 378 1.60 -15.36 -15.30
C ILE A 378 1.55 -16.88 -15.49
N GLY A 379 1.59 -17.37 -16.73
CA GLY A 379 1.52 -18.80 -17.03
C GLY A 379 2.77 -19.56 -16.57
N VAL A 380 3.95 -18.97 -16.78
CA VAL A 380 5.24 -19.52 -16.38
C VAL A 380 5.43 -19.44 -14.86
N LEU A 381 5.14 -18.30 -14.23
CA LEU A 381 5.22 -18.14 -12.76
C LEU A 381 4.02 -18.75 -12.02
N GLY A 382 2.94 -19.06 -12.73
CA GLY A 382 1.69 -19.61 -12.21
C GLY A 382 1.72 -21.12 -12.01
N ARG A 383 2.49 -21.85 -12.83
CA ARG A 383 2.70 -23.31 -12.79
C ARG A 383 3.80 -23.75 -11.81
N GLY A 384 4.37 -22.81 -11.03
CA GLY A 384 5.37 -23.04 -9.98
C GLY A 384 4.86 -22.89 -8.54
#